data_AF-A0AAX2UJ83-F1
#
_entry.id   AF-A0AAX2UJ83-F1
#
_cell.length_a   1.000
_cell.length_b   1.000
_cell.length_c   1.000
_cell.angle_alpha   90.00
_cell.angle_beta   90.00
_cell.angle_gamma   90.00
#
_symmetry.space_group_name_H-M   'P 1'
#
loop_
_entity.id
_entity.type
_entity.pdbx_description
1 polymer ?
#
loop_
_entity_poly.entity_id
_entity_poly.type
_entity_poly.pdbx_seq_one_letter_code
_entity_poly.pdbx_strand_id
1 'polypeptide(L)' 'MKLDRVKEEIANIRRMQNIILTVLIAVTGYLLTAKGIGEIRAFGAMFFIAFLFIALLEFNSQMEKKLDEIEKLKKDE' A
#
# COMPACT_ATOMS: atom_id res chain seq x y z
N MET A 1 -4.33 26.16 -3.82
CA MET A 1 -5.52 25.35 -4.21
C MET A 1 -5.18 24.06 -4.95
N LYS A 2 -4.57 24.09 -6.16
CA LYS A 2 -4.21 22.84 -6.87
C LYS A 2 -3.09 22.06 -6.15
N LEU A 3 -2.05 22.76 -5.69
CA LEU A 3 -0.93 22.15 -4.96
C LEU A 3 -1.36 21.50 -3.63
N ASP A 4 -2.26 22.15 -2.89
CA ASP A 4 -2.76 21.63 -1.60
C ASP A 4 -3.56 20.34 -1.81
N ARG A 5 -4.37 20.27 -2.87
CA ARG A 5 -5.09 19.05 -3.25
C ARG A 5 -4.14 17.89 -3.55
N VAL A 6 -3.08 18.12 -4.32
CA VAL A 6 -2.10 17.06 -4.65
C VAL A 6 -1.37 16.56 -3.39
N LYS A 7 -1.04 17.47 -2.45
CA LYS A 7 -0.44 17.09 -1.15
C LYS A 7 -1.39 16.23 -0.30
N GLU A 8 -2.69 16.55 -0.31
CA GLU A 8 -3.71 15.76 0.39
C GLU A 8 -3.86 14.35 -0.23
N GLU A 9 -3.88 14.25 -1.56
CA GLU A 9 -3.89 12.97 -2.27
C GLU A 9 -2.66 12.11 -1.91
N ILE A 10 -1.47 12.70 -1.86
CA ILE A 10 -0.25 12.02 -1.39
C ILE A 10 -0.38 11.52 0.04
N ALA A 11 -0.92 12.35 0.94
CA ALA A 11 -1.12 11.96 2.33
C ALA A 11 -2.09 10.76 2.45
N ASN A 12 -3.13 10.74 1.61
CA ASN A 12 -4.08 9.63 1.54
C ASN A 12 -3.43 8.36 0.98
N ILE A 13 -2.61 8.46 -0.08
CA ILE A 13 -1.87 7.31 -0.62
C ILE A 13 -0.94 6.72 0.46
N ARG A 14 -0.18 7.55 1.19
CA ARG A 14 0.67 7.08 2.31
C ARG A 14 -0.13 6.36 3.38
N ARG A 15 -1.30 6.90 3.73
CA ARG A 15 -2.19 6.28 4.72
C ARG A 15 -2.64 4.89 4.25
N MET A 16 -3.00 4.75 2.97
CA MET A 16 -3.38 3.46 2.39
C MET A 16 -2.22 2.47 2.35
N GLN A 17 -1.02 2.91 1.95
CA GLN A 17 0.20 2.09 1.99
C GLN A 17 0.47 1.56 3.41
N ASN A 18 0.36 2.42 4.43
CA ASN A 18 0.56 2.04 5.83
C ASN A 18 -0.49 1.04 6.33
N ILE A 19 -1.76 1.20 5.93
CA ILE A 19 -2.82 0.23 6.25
C ILE A 19 -2.48 -1.12 5.62
N ILE A 20 -2.12 -1.16 4.34
CA ILE A 20 -1.76 -2.39 3.63
C ILE A 20 -0.56 -3.08 4.30
N LEU A 21 0.49 -2.33 4.63
CA LEU A 21 1.67 -2.84 5.35
C LEU A 21 1.30 -3.43 6.72
N THR A 22 0.43 -2.75 7.47
CA THR A 22 -0.03 -3.23 8.78
C THR A 22 -0.77 -4.56 8.65
N VAL A 23 -1.67 -4.66 7.66
CA VAL A 23 -2.41 -5.90 7.39
C VAL A 23 -1.47 -7.02 6.93
N LEU A 24 -0.49 -6.73 6.06
CA LEU A 24 0.52 -7.69 5.64
C LEU A 24 1.27 -8.27 6.84
N ILE A 25 1.78 -7.42 7.73
CA ILE A 25 2.50 -7.86 8.95
C ILE A 25 1.59 -8.73 9.82
N ALA A 26 0.32 -8.36 10.01
CA ALA A 26 -0.61 -9.12 10.82
C ALA A 26 -0.89 -10.51 10.23
N VAL A 27 -1.14 -10.60 8.92
CA VAL A 27 -1.43 -11.87 8.23
C VAL A 27 -0.18 -12.77 8.22
N THR A 28 1.00 -12.21 7.93
CA THR A 28 2.25 -12.95 8.00
C THR A 28 2.55 -13.43 9.42
N GLY A 29 2.34 -12.59 10.43
CA GLY A 29 2.51 -12.95 11.84
C GLY A 29 1.58 -14.10 12.26
N TYR A 30 0.32 -14.05 11.83
CA TYR A 30 -0.64 -15.14 12.04
C TYR A 30 -0.17 -16.45 11.40
N LEU A 31 0.31 -16.43 10.16
CA LEU A 31 0.82 -17.62 9.48
C LEU A 31 2.02 -18.25 10.20
N LEU A 32 2.91 -17.43 10.75
CA LEU A 32 4.13 -17.90 11.43
C LEU A 32 3.84 -18.47 12.83
N THR A 33 2.76 -18.04 13.48
CA THR A 33 2.47 -18.37 14.88
C THR A 33 1.39 -19.43 15.04
N ALA A 34 0.50 -19.60 14.06
CA ALA A 34 -0.59 -20.55 14.15
C ALA A 34 -0.13 -21.99 13.86
N LYS A 35 0.03 -22.78 14.93
CA LYS A 35 0.25 -24.23 14.83
C LYS A 35 -0.97 -24.91 14.21
N GLY A 36 -0.76 -25.74 13.19
CA GLY A 36 -1.83 -26.52 12.56
C GLY A 36 -2.75 -25.72 11.64
N ILE A 37 -2.25 -24.65 11.01
CA ILE A 37 -2.94 -24.04 9.87
C ILE A 37 -3.17 -25.12 8.81
N GLY A 38 -4.44 -25.41 8.52
CA GLY A 38 -4.81 -26.30 7.42
C GLY A 38 -4.41 -25.69 6.08
N GLU A 39 -4.11 -26.55 5.10
CA GLU A 39 -3.59 -26.18 3.78
C GLU A 39 -4.42 -25.10 3.06
N ILE A 40 -5.75 -25.19 3.14
CA ILE A 40 -6.66 -24.21 2.53
C ILE A 40 -6.47 -22.81 3.14
N ARG A 41 -6.25 -22.71 4.45
CA ARG A 41 -6.05 -21.41 5.14
C ARG A 41 -4.67 -20.85 4.81
N ALA A 42 -3.64 -21.68 4.72
CA ALA A 42 -2.31 -21.25 4.28
C ALA A 42 -2.35 -20.73 2.84
N PHE A 43 -2.98 -21.48 1.93
CA PHE A 43 -3.13 -21.09 0.53
C PHE A 43 -3.90 -19.78 0.39
N GLY A 44 -5.03 -19.65 1.08
CA GLY A 44 -5.82 -18.41 1.09
C GLY A 44 -5.04 -17.22 1.62
N ALA A 45 -4.28 -17.40 2.70
CA ALA A 45 -3.46 -16.33 3.26
C ALA A 45 -2.29 -15.93 2.34
N MET A 46 -1.64 -16.88 1.67
CA MET A 46 -0.62 -16.58 0.65
C MET A 46 -1.20 -15.81 -0.53
N PHE A 47 -2.39 -16.20 -1.03
CA PHE A 47 -3.07 -15.47 -2.09
C PHE A 47 -3.44 -14.05 -1.66
N PHE A 48 -3.93 -13.89 -0.43
CA PHE A 48 -4.25 -12.58 0.13
C PHE A 48 -3.00 -11.69 0.29
N ILE A 49 -1.88 -12.25 0.75
CA ILE A 49 -0.59 -11.55 0.81
C ILE A 49 -0.15 -11.09 -0.59
N ALA A 50 -0.24 -11.97 -1.60
CA ALA A 50 0.13 -11.62 -2.97
C ALA A 50 -0.75 -10.48 -3.51
N PHE A 51 -2.07 -10.54 -3.26
CA PHE A 51 -3.01 -9.48 -3.62
C PHE A 51 -2.65 -8.15 -2.95
N LEU A 52 -2.41 -8.14 -1.64
CA LEU A 52 -2.01 -6.93 -0.91
C LEU A 52 -0.67 -6.38 -1.39
N PHE A 53 0.28 -7.25 -1.75
CA PHE A 53 1.56 -6.83 -2.29
C PHE A 53 1.39 -6.13 -3.65
N ILE A 54 0.56 -6.67 -4.55
CA ILE A 54 0.23 -6.02 -5.83
C ILE A 54 -0.45 -4.67 -5.58
N ALA A 55 -1.41 -4.60 -4.65
CA ALA A 55 -2.05 -3.33 -4.30
C ALA A 55 -1.03 -2.30 -3.78
N LEU A 56 -0.05 -2.72 -2.97
CA LEU A 56 1.02 -1.85 -2.49
C LEU A 56 1.87 -1.29 -3.64
N LEU A 57 2.21 -2.12 -4.64
CA LEU A 57 2.96 -1.68 -5.83
C LEU A 57 2.17 -0.65 -6.64
N GLU A 58 0.87 -0.84 -6.80
CA GLU A 58 0.01 0.12 -7.51
C GLU A 58 -0.04 1.47 -6.77
N PHE A 59 -0.18 1.47 -5.44
CA PHE A 59 -0.12 2.71 -4.67
C PHE A 59 1.26 3.39 -4.73
N ASN A 60 2.36 2.63 -4.78
CA ASN A 60 3.70 3.19 -5.01
C ASN A 60 3.79 3.90 -6.37
N SER A 61 3.27 3.28 -7.45
CA SER A 61 3.21 3.88 -8.78
C SER A 61 2.38 5.17 -8.79
N GLN A 62 1.24 5.19 -8.11
CA GLN A 62 0.42 6.40 -7.97
C GLN A 62 1.13 7.50 -7.17
N MET A 63 1.89 7.13 -6.13
CA MET A 63 2.70 8.07 -5.35
C MET A 63 3.74 8.76 -6.23
N GLU A 64 4.50 8.01 -7.02
CA GLU A 64 5.52 8.55 -7.92
C GLU A 64 4.91 9.57 -8.89
N LYS A 65 3.80 9.22 -9.55
CA LYS A 65 3.08 10.14 -10.44
C LYS A 65 2.66 11.44 -9.76
N LYS A 66 2.23 11.36 -8.49
CA LYS A 66 1.79 12.53 -7.73
C LYS A 66 2.96 13.38 -7.24
N LEU A 67 4.10 12.76 -6.91
CA LEU A 67 5.33 13.47 -6.59
C LEU A 67 5.87 14.23 -7.81
N ASP A 68 5.84 13.61 -8.99
CA ASP A 68 6.19 14.27 -10.25
C ASP A 68 5.25 15.45 -10.57
N GLU A 69 3.95 15.30 -10.30
CA GLU A 69 2.96 16.38 -10.46
C GLU A 69 3.30 17.57 -9.54
N ILE A 70 3.68 17.32 -8.28
CA ILE A 70 4.14 18.38 -7.37
C ILE A 70 5.42 19.05 -7.88
N GLU A 71 6.38 18.28 -8.39
CA GLU A 71 7.65 18.85 -8.87
C GLU A 71 7.43 19.78 -10.07
N LYS A 72 6.55 19.40 -10.99
CA LYS A 72 6.17 20.24 -12.13
C LYS A 72 5.45 21.51 -11.68
N LEU A 73 4.46 21.38 -10.79
CA LEU A 73 3.73 22.53 -10.26
C LEU A 73 4.60 23.52 -9.51
N LYS A 74 5.72 23.08 -8.91
CA LYS A 74 6.70 23.96 -8.23
C LYS A 74 7.68 24.65 -9.19
N LYS A 75 7.86 24.14 -10.41
CA LYS A 75 8.76 24.73 -11.43
C LYS A 75 8.06 25.80 -12.26
N ASP A 76 6.73 25.78 -12.29
CA ASP A 76 5.88 26.74 -13.01
C ASP A 76 5.48 27.97 -12.15
N GLU A 77 5.83 27.99 -10.85
CA GLU A 77 5.77 29.16 -9.95
C GLU A 77 7.14 29.86 -9.85
#